data_AF-A0A6C7LNB4-F1
#
_entry.id   AF-A0A6C7LNB4-F1
#
_cell.length_a   1.000
_cell.length_b   1.000
_cell.length_c   1.000
_cell.angle_alpha   90.00
_cell.angle_beta   90.00
_cell.angle_gamma   90.00
#
_symmetry.space_group_name_H-M   'P 1'
#
loop_
_entity.id
_entity.type
_entity.pdbx_description
1 polymer ?
#
loop_
_entity_poly.entity_id
_entity_poly.type
_entity_poly.pdbx_seq_one_letter_code
_entity_poly.pdbx_strand_id
1 'polypeptide(L)' 'MAEEKENIVKEVCKELNITQKELSEILGVPQTTISGWATTKIPKMAELALNLLIENKTLREKLEIFKKAHKIASEL' A
#
# COMPACT_ATOMS: atom_id res chain seq x y z
N MET A 1 12.98 18.74 -16.53
CA MET A 1 11.91 17.79 -16.92
C MET A 1 11.17 17.47 -15.64
N ALA A 2 9.87 17.77 -15.55
CA ALA A 2 9.11 17.45 -14.35
C ALA A 2 8.96 15.92 -14.29
N GLU A 3 9.47 15.29 -13.22
CA GLU A 3 9.16 13.89 -12.93
C GLU A 3 7.65 13.77 -12.77
N GLU A 4 6.99 13.05 -13.69
CA GLU A 4 5.60 12.68 -13.50
C GLU A 4 5.51 11.83 -12.24
N LYS A 5 4.78 12.34 -11.25
CA LYS A 5 4.50 11.62 -10.00
C LYS A 5 3.93 10.23 -10.36
N GLU A 6 4.58 9.18 -9.86
CA GLU A 6 4.16 7.80 -10.10
C GLU A 6 2.69 7.60 -9.68
N ASN A 7 1.94 6.83 -10.46
CA ASN A 7 0.54 6.54 -10.14
C ASN A 7 0.45 5.73 -8.85
N ILE A 8 -0.40 6.15 -7.91
CA ILE A 8 -0.56 5.52 -6.59
C ILE A 8 -0.86 4.00 -6.65
N VAL A 9 -1.54 3.50 -7.69
CA VAL A 9 -1.77 2.05 -7.86
C VAL A 9 -0.45 1.31 -8.05
N LYS A 10 0.47 1.86 -8.85
CA LYS A 10 1.78 1.27 -9.11
C LYS A 10 2.65 1.32 -7.85
N GLU A 11 2.61 2.45 -7.15
CA GLU A 11 3.30 2.64 -5.87
C GLU A 11 2.84 1.60 -4.85
N VAL A 12 1.52 1.43 -4.64
CA VAL A 12 0.98 0.40 -3.71
C VAL A 12 1.42 -1.01 -4.12
N CYS A 13 1.31 -1.37 -5.41
CA CYS A 13 1.70 -2.70 -5.88
C CYS A 13 3.19 -2.97 -5.59
N LYS A 14 4.05 -1.98 -5.81
CA LYS A 14 5.48 -2.06 -5.53
C LYS A 14 5.77 -2.15 -4.04
N GLU A 15 5.19 -1.24 -3.24
CA GLU A 15 5.43 -1.16 -1.80
C GLU A 15 4.96 -2.41 -1.06
N LEU A 16 3.81 -2.97 -1.44
CA LEU A 16 3.28 -4.19 -0.83
C LEU A 16 3.83 -5.47 -1.49
N ASN A 17 4.59 -5.35 -2.58
CA ASN A 17 5.07 -6.47 -3.41
C ASN A 17 3.92 -7.39 -3.86
N ILE A 18 2.88 -6.77 -4.44
CA ILE A 18 1.67 -7.43 -4.95
C ILE A 18 1.38 -7.04 -6.40
N THR A 19 0.54 -7.82 -7.05
CA THR A 19 -0.01 -7.57 -8.38
C THR A 19 -1.29 -6.73 -8.32
N GLN A 20 -1.71 -6.14 -9.44
CA GLN A 20 -3.02 -5.47 -9.53
C GLN A 20 -4.20 -6.44 -9.30
N LYS A 21 -4.01 -7.73 -9.58
CA LYS A 21 -5.02 -8.76 -9.32
C LYS A 21 -5.20 -8.94 -7.81
N GLU A 22 -4.10 -9.09 -7.06
CA GLU A 22 -4.16 -9.20 -5.60
C GLU A 22 -4.68 -7.91 -4.97
N LEU A 23 -4.32 -6.74 -5.49
CA LEU A 23 -4.90 -5.47 -5.04
C LEU A 23 -6.42 -5.42 -5.26
N SER A 24 -6.91 -5.98 -6.37
CA SER A 24 -8.35 -6.07 -6.65
C SER A 24 -9.08 -6.97 -5.64
N GLU A 25 -8.44 -8.06 -5.22
CA GLU A 25 -8.96 -8.98 -4.20
C GLU A 25 -8.97 -8.30 -2.81
N ILE A 26 -7.90 -7.57 -2.46
CA ILE A 26 -7.80 -6.80 -1.21
C ILE A 26 -8.91 -5.74 -1.09
N LEU A 27 -9.14 -5.00 -2.17
CA LEU A 27 -10.12 -3.91 -2.19
C LEU A 27 -11.56 -4.38 -2.49
N GLY A 28 -11.75 -5.63 -2.90
CA GLY A 28 -13.05 -6.18 -3.26
C GLY A 28 -13.67 -5.49 -4.48
N VAL A 29 -12.84 -5.07 -5.45
CA VAL A 29 -13.29 -4.41 -6.69
C VAL A 29 -12.80 -5.18 -7.92
N PRO A 30 -13.45 -5.06 -9.09
CA PRO A 30 -12.98 -5.71 -10.30
C PRO A 30 -11.55 -5.28 -10.69
N GLN A 31 -10.74 -6.21 -11.20
CA GLN A 31 -9.38 -5.90 -11.68
C GLN A 31 -9.38 -4.80 -12.75
N THR A 32 -10.40 -4.75 -13.61
CA THR A 32 -10.57 -3.70 -14.62
C THR A 32 -10.68 -2.31 -14.01
N THR A 33 -11.26 -2.19 -12.82
CA THR A 33 -11.32 -0.94 -12.06
C THR A 33 -9.92 -0.51 -11.60
N ILE A 34 -9.12 -1.44 -11.07
CA ILE A 34 -7.72 -1.19 -10.69
C ILE A 34 -6.87 -0.75 -11.89
N SER A 35 -6.99 -1.45 -13.02
CA SER A 35 -6.26 -1.12 -14.24
C SER A 35 -6.69 0.25 -14.80
N GLY A 36 -7.96 0.61 -14.66
CA GLY A 36 -8.45 1.95 -14.99
C GLY A 36 -7.82 3.04 -14.12
N TRP A 37 -7.74 2.81 -12.81
CA TRP A 37 -7.08 3.76 -11.88
C TRP A 37 -5.57 3.90 -12.11
N ALA A 38 -4.92 2.87 -12.65
CA ALA A 38 -3.49 2.89 -12.96
C ALA A 38 -3.13 3.78 -14.17
N THR A 39 -4.13 4.19 -14.97
CA THR A 39 -3.94 4.93 -16.23
C THR A 39 -4.74 6.24 -16.30
N THR A 40 -5.79 6.37 -15.49
CA THR A 40 -6.70 7.52 -15.50
C THR A 40 -6.82 8.16 -14.11
N LYS A 41 -7.69 9.18 -14.00
CA LYS A 41 -7.94 9.84 -12.73
C LYS A 41 -8.63 8.90 -11.75
N ILE A 42 -7.98 8.67 -10.61
CA ILE A 42 -8.51 7.86 -9.52
C ILE A 42 -9.58 8.63 -8.71
N PRO A 43 -10.68 8.00 -8.27
CA PRO A 43 -11.59 8.59 -7.31
C PRO A 43 -10.87 8.88 -5.98
N LYS A 44 -11.15 10.03 -5.35
CA LYS A 44 -10.51 10.43 -4.08
C LYS A 44 -10.64 9.38 -2.97
N MET A 45 -11.76 8.65 -2.92
CA MET A 45 -11.93 7.56 -1.96
C MET A 45 -10.88 6.48 -2.22
N ALA A 46 -10.77 5.99 -3.46
CA ALA A 46 -9.81 4.95 -3.80
C ALA A 46 -8.37 5.39 -3.53
N GLU A 47 -8.02 6.65 -3.82
CA GLU A 47 -6.73 7.23 -3.44
C GLU A 47 -6.49 7.19 -1.92
N LEU A 48 -7.49 7.56 -1.11
CA LEU A 48 -7.40 7.46 0.35
C LEU A 48 -7.17 6.01 0.81
N ALA A 49 -7.93 5.04 0.29
CA ALA A 49 -7.76 3.64 0.66
C ALA A 49 -6.36 3.10 0.28
N LEU A 50 -5.85 3.46 -0.89
CA LEU A 50 -4.51 3.06 -1.33
C LEU A 50 -3.41 3.64 -0.43
N ASN A 51 -3.53 4.91 -0.03
CA ASN A 51 -2.60 5.51 0.93
C ASN A 51 -2.66 4.82 2.30
N LEU A 52 -3.86 4.47 2.78
CA LEU A 52 -4.04 3.74 4.03
C LEU A 52 -3.43 2.33 4.00
N LEU A 53 -3.38 1.66 2.84
CA LEU A 53 -2.69 0.38 2.70
C LEU A 53 -1.17 0.52 2.90
N ILE A 54 -0.55 1.56 2.33
CA ILE A 54 0.88 1.86 2.54
C ILE A 54 1.14 2.18 4.01
N GLU A 55 0.33 3.08 4.59
CA GLU A 55 0.46 3.43 6.01
C GLU A 55 0.31 2.19 6.91
N ASN A 56 -0.63 1.29 6.60
CA ASN A 56 -0.81 0.06 7.36
C ASN A 56 0.43 -0.85 7.30
N LYS A 57 1.05 -0.99 6.12
CA LYS A 57 2.32 -1.74 5.98
C LYS A 57 3.42 -1.12 6.85
N THR A 58 3.62 0.20 6.77
CA THR A 58 4.63 0.91 7.58
C THR A 58 4.36 0.76 9.08
N LEU A 59 3.10 0.84 9.52
CA LEU A 59 2.75 0.67 10.92
C LEU A 59 3.04 -0.77 11.41
N ARG A 60 2.79 -1.79 10.59
CA ARG A 60 3.14 -3.18 10.90
C ARG A 60 4.65 -3.37 11.02
N GLU A 61 5.44 -2.81 10.12
CA GLU A 61 6.91 -2.86 10.18
C GLU A 61 7.45 -2.20 11.46
N LYS A 62 6.94 -1.01 11.80
CA LYS A 62 7.29 -0.32 13.05
C LYS A 62 6.92 -1.16 14.27
N LEU A 63 5.73 -1.76 14.27
CA LEU A 63 5.28 -2.62 15.37
C LEU A 63 6.21 -3.83 15.56
N GLU A 64 6.69 -4.46 14.48
CA GLU A 64 7.65 -5.57 14.58
C GLU A 64 9.00 -5.14 15.15
N ILE A 65 9.47 -3.92 14.82
CA ILE A 65 10.67 -3.35 15.45
C ILE A 65 10.45 -3.15 16.95
N PHE A 66 9.30 -2.58 17.35
CA PHE A 66 8.97 -2.38 18.76
C PHE A 66 8.89 -3.71 19.53
N LYS A 67 8.28 -4.74 18.95
CA LYS A 67 8.22 -6.08 19.58
C LYS A 67 9.61 -6.67 19.80
N LYS A 68 10.52 -6.54 18.82
CA LYS A 68 11.91 -6.99 18.96
C LYS A 68 12.65 -6.24 20.07
N ALA A 69 12.50 -4.93 20.13
CA ALA A 69 13.09 -4.10 21.18
C ALA A 69 12.56 -4.48 22.56
N HIS A 70 11.24 -4.68 22.69
CA HIS A 70 10.61 -5.10 23.95
C HIS A 70 11.13 -6.46 24.42
N LYS A 71 11.27 -7.43 23.50
CA LYS A 71 11.81 -8.75 23.83
C LYS A 71 13.22 -8.67 24.45
N ILE A 72 14.11 -7.91 23.81
CA ILE A 72 15.48 -7.69 24.32
C ILE A 72 15.44 -7.03 25.69
N ALA A 73 14.61 -6.01 25.87
CA ALA A 73 14.47 -5.31 27.15
C ALA A 73 13.88 -6.18 28.27
N SER A 74 13.01 -7.15 27.94
CA SER A 74 12.42 -8.08 28.91
C SER A 74 13.35 -9.22 29.35
N GLU A 75 14.43 -9.45 28.60
CA GLU A 75 15.44 -10.48 28.89
C GLU A 75 16.66 -9.92 29.66
N LEU A 76 16.67 -8.62 29.95
CA LEU A 76 17.67 -7.90 30.77
C LEU A 76 17.20 -7.79 32.22
#